data_AF-A0A921CR98-F1
#
_entry.id   AF-A0A921CR98-F1
#
_cell.length_a   1.000
_cell.length_b   1.000
_cell.length_c   1.000
_cell.angle_alpha   90.00
_cell.angle_beta   90.00
_cell.angle_gamma   90.00
#
_symmetry.space_group_name_H-M   'P 1'
#
loop_
_entity.id
_entity.type
_entity.pdbx_description
1 polymer ?
#
loop_
_entity_poly.entity_id
_entity_poly.type
_entity_poly.pdbx_seq_one_letter_code
_entity_poly.pdbx_strand_id
1 'polypeptide(L)' 'MFTLLYRTLRAIGELPDSTNGKDISSFTDADEVSDYAVEALTYLVRSGIVSGNAGKLSPKATSTRAEMAQVLYNLLTR' A
#
# COMPACT_ATOMS: atom_id res chain seq x y z
N MET A 1 -8.20 2.97 -1.71
CA MET A 1 -7.35 4.10 -2.15
C MET A 1 -5.98 3.67 -2.70
N PHE A 2 -5.38 2.59 -2.19
CA PHE A 2 -4.04 2.13 -2.58
C PHE A 2 -3.86 1.89 -4.08
N THR A 3 -4.85 1.27 -4.74
CA THR A 3 -4.83 1.04 -6.19
C THR A 3 -4.84 2.33 -6.99
N LEU A 4 -5.58 3.35 -6.52
CA LEU A 4 -5.59 4.66 -7.15
C LEU A 4 -4.21 5.30 -7.05
N LEU A 5 -3.62 5.32 -5.85
CA LEU A 5 -2.28 5.86 -5.62
C LEU A 5 -1.22 5.16 -6.49
N TYR A 6 -1.22 3.83 -6.50
CA TYR A 6 -0.30 3.04 -7.33
C TYR A 6 -0.45 3.36 -8.82
N ARG A 7 -1.70 3.41 -9.34
CA ARG A 7 -1.95 3.75 -10.74
C ARG A 7 -1.52 5.17 -11.07
N THR A 8 -1.73 6.13 -10.17
CA THR A 8 -1.26 7.51 -10.39
C THR A 8 0.26 7.59 -10.44
N LEU A 9 0.97 6.93 -9.51
CA LEU A 9 2.43 6.89 -9.49
C LEU A 9 3.00 6.22 -10.74
N ARG A 10 2.37 5.11 -11.17
CA ARG A 10 2.71 4.44 -12.43
C ARG A 10 2.49 5.33 -13.65
N ALA A 11 1.42 6.11 -13.68
CA ALA A 11 1.10 6.99 -14.80
C ALA A 11 2.08 8.17 -14.91
N ILE A 12 2.57 8.69 -13.78
CA ILE A 12 3.54 9.80 -13.77
C ILE A 12 5.00 9.34 -13.79
N GLY A 13 5.26 8.02 -13.74
CA GLY A 13 6.62 7.46 -13.78
C GLY A 13 7.38 7.49 -12.46
N GLU A 14 6.70 7.79 -11.35
CA GLU A 14 7.29 7.97 -10.01
C GLU A 14 6.97 6.77 -9.10
N LEU A 15 7.10 5.54 -9.62
CA LEU A 15 6.89 4.35 -8.80
C LEU A 15 8.07 4.19 -7.81
N PRO A 16 7.81 4.07 -6.51
CA PRO A 16 8.85 4.00 -5.48
C PRO A 16 9.64 2.69 -5.53
N ASP A 17 10.90 2.68 -5.09
CA ASP A 17 11.69 1.46 -5.07
C ASP A 17 11.16 0.44 -4.04
N SER A 18 11.09 -0.83 -4.44
CA SER A 18 10.53 -1.94 -3.65
C SER A 18 11.64 -2.66 -2.85
N THR A 19 12.23 -2.01 -1.84
CA THR A 19 13.44 -2.49 -1.14
C THR A 19 13.22 -3.14 0.23
N ASN A 20 12.05 -3.04 0.87
CA ASN A 20 11.88 -3.48 2.27
C ASN A 20 11.66 -4.99 2.46
N GLY A 21 11.63 -5.80 1.40
CA GLY A 21 11.48 -7.27 1.48
C GLY A 21 10.19 -7.79 2.13
N LYS A 22 9.35 -6.92 2.70
CA LYS A 22 8.08 -7.23 3.34
C LYS A 22 7.02 -7.49 2.28
N ASP A 23 6.36 -8.62 2.37
CA ASP A 23 5.35 -9.06 1.41
C ASP A 23 3.94 -8.97 1.99
N ILE A 24 2.92 -8.84 1.14
CA ILE A 24 1.52 -8.82 1.60
C ILE A 24 1.11 -10.14 2.27
N SER A 25 1.78 -11.25 1.93
CA SER A 25 1.58 -12.55 2.59
C SER A 25 1.94 -12.56 4.08
N SER A 26 2.63 -11.53 4.58
CA SER A 26 2.93 -11.37 6.01
C SER A 26 1.72 -10.85 6.83
N PHE A 27 0.61 -10.50 6.19
CA PHE A 27 -0.58 -9.96 6.85
C PHE A 27 -1.66 -11.03 7.00
N THR A 28 -2.37 -10.99 8.12
CA THR A 28 -3.37 -12.01 8.48
C THR A 28 -4.64 -11.99 7.62
N ASP A 29 -4.84 -10.92 6.86
CA ASP A 29 -5.98 -10.68 5.97
C ASP A 29 -5.53 -10.52 4.50
N ALA A 30 -4.39 -11.11 4.14
CA ALA A 30 -3.85 -11.06 2.80
C ALA A 30 -4.78 -11.70 1.76
N ASP A 31 -5.53 -12.72 2.16
CA ASP A 31 -6.55 -13.42 1.37
C ASP A 31 -7.80 -12.56 1.10
N GLU A 32 -7.99 -11.48 1.87
CA GLU A 32 -9.07 -10.53 1.63
C GLU A 32 -8.75 -9.50 0.53
N VAL A 33 -7.50 -9.47 0.06
CA VAL A 33 -7.06 -8.56 -1.01
C VAL A 33 -7.60 -9.06 -2.34
N SER A 34 -8.41 -8.22 -3.02
CA SER A 34 -8.90 -8.54 -4.36
C SER A 34 -7.75 -8.59 -5.39
N ASP A 35 -7.84 -9.49 -6.38
CA ASP A 35 -6.82 -9.73 -7.40
C ASP A 35 -6.28 -8.45 -8.06
N TYR A 36 -7.15 -7.51 -8.40
CA TYR A 36 -6.76 -6.25 -9.03
C TYR A 36 -5.92 -5.32 -8.12
N ALA A 37 -5.94 -5.55 -6.81
CA ALA A 37 -5.25 -4.76 -5.80
C ALA A 37 -3.96 -5.40 -5.30
N VAL A 38 -3.74 -6.69 -5.59
CA VAL A 38 -2.55 -7.46 -5.16
C VAL A 38 -1.27 -6.75 -5.57
N GLU A 39 -1.13 -6.38 -6.84
CA GLU A 39 0.07 -5.70 -7.35
C GLU A 39 0.31 -4.37 -6.63
N ALA A 40 -0.74 -3.54 -6.53
CA ALA A 40 -0.64 -2.23 -5.91
C ALA A 40 -0.24 -2.31 -4.42
N LEU A 41 -0.89 -3.19 -3.65
CA LEU A 41 -0.58 -3.37 -2.24
C LEU A 41 0.81 -3.98 -2.04
N THR A 42 1.19 -4.96 -2.86
CA THR A 42 2.53 -5.56 -2.82
C THR A 42 3.60 -4.49 -3.01
N TYR A 43 3.43 -3.64 -4.01
CA TYR A 43 4.40 -2.60 -4.31
C TYR A 43 4.50 -1.55 -3.18
N LEU A 44 3.35 -1.09 -2.68
CA LEU A 44 3.28 -0.08 -1.61
C LEU A 44 3.75 -0.61 -0.24
N VAL A 45 3.56 -1.90 0.02
CA VAL A 45 4.08 -2.57 1.23
C VAL A 45 5.59 -2.78 1.12
N ARG A 46 6.08 -3.24 -0.03
CA ARG A 46 7.52 -3.45 -0.25
C ARG A 46 8.31 -2.14 -0.31
N SER A 47 7.72 -1.04 -0.79
CA SER A 47 8.32 0.29 -0.66
C SER A 47 8.21 0.85 0.76
N GLY A 48 7.44 0.19 1.63
CA GLY A 48 7.21 0.56 3.01
C GLY A 48 6.41 1.84 3.20
N ILE A 49 5.76 2.32 2.13
CA ILE A 49 4.78 3.41 2.19
C ILE A 49 3.58 2.96 3.04
N VAL A 50 3.18 1.69 2.89
CA VAL A 50 2.10 1.07 3.66
C VAL A 50 2.67 0.01 4.59
N SER A 51 2.44 0.16 5.89
CA SER A 51 2.92 -0.77 6.93
C SER A 51 1.85 -1.74 7.44
N GLY A 52 0.57 -1.43 7.21
CA GLY A 52 -0.59 -2.02 7.88
C GLY A 52 -0.73 -1.59 9.34
N ASN A 53 -1.74 -2.13 10.02
CA ASN A 53 -2.05 -1.88 11.42
C ASN A 53 -2.33 -3.21 12.13
N ALA A 54 -1.66 -3.47 13.26
CA ALA A 54 -1.82 -4.69 14.07
C ALA A 54 -1.77 -6.02 13.25
N GLY A 55 -0.88 -6.10 12.26
CA GLY A 55 -0.74 -7.28 11.40
C GLY A 55 -1.81 -7.43 10.30
N LYS A 56 -2.57 -6.38 10.02
CA LYS A 56 -3.63 -6.34 9.00
C LYS A 56 -3.44 -5.20 8.00
N LEU A 57 -3.93 -5.40 6.77
CA LEU A 57 -4.02 -4.37 5.72
C LEU A 57 -5.42 -3.74 5.64
N SER A 58 -6.44 -4.44 6.14
CA SER A 58 -7.85 -4.07 6.10
C SER A 58 -8.32 -3.65 4.69
N PRO A 59 -8.12 -4.49 3.65
CA PRO A 59 -8.29 -4.07 2.24
C PRO A 59 -9.73 -3.68 1.87
N LYS A 60 -10.72 -4.20 2.60
CA LYS A 60 -12.16 -3.91 2.40
C LYS A 60 -12.68 -2.79 3.32
N ALA A 61 -11.89 -2.32 4.27
CA ALA A 61 -12.30 -1.26 5.18
C ALA A 61 -12.26 0.10 4.48
N THR A 62 -13.15 1.00 4.91
CA THR A 62 -13.10 2.40 4.46
C THR A 62 -11.90 3.08 5.08
N SER A 63 -11.00 3.59 4.25
CA SER A 63 -9.88 4.41 4.71
C SER A 63 -10.38 5.79 5.17
N THR A 64 -9.80 6.27 6.26
CA THR A 64 -10.01 7.62 6.80
C THR A 64 -9.11 8.64 6.10
N ARG A 65 -9.46 9.93 6.23
CA ARG A 65 -8.63 11.04 5.72
C ARG A 65 -7.25 11.08 6.38
N ALA A 66 -7.16 10.72 7.67
CA ALA A 66 -5.92 10.67 8.41
C ALA A 66 -4.98 9.57 7.87
N GLU A 67 -5.52 8.38 7.57
CA GLU A 67 -4.73 7.31 6.97
C GLU A 67 -4.21 7.68 5.58
N MET A 68 -5.01 8.38 4.76
CA MET A 68 -4.54 8.90 3.47
C MET A 68 -3.41 9.91 3.65
N ALA A 69 -3.53 10.84 4.59
CA ALA A 69 -2.48 11.81 4.89
C ALA A 69 -1.18 11.12 5.33
N GLN A 70 -1.26 10.08 6.18
CA GLN A 70 -0.09 9.32 6.61
C GLN A 70 0.58 8.59 5.44
N VAL A 71 -0.20 7.96 4.55
CA VAL A 71 0.33 7.29 3.37
C VAL A 71 1.04 8.26 2.44
N LEU A 72 0.46 9.45 2.22
CA LEU A 72 1.10 10.50 1.43
C LEU A 72 2.35 11.06 2.10
N TYR A 73 2.33 11.24 3.43
CA TYR A 73 3.51 11.65 4.19
C TYR A 73 4.66 10.65 4.02
N ASN A 74 4.38 9.35 4.16
CA ASN A 74 5.38 8.30 3.97
C ASN A 74 5.93 8.28 2.54
N LEU A 75 5.09 8.55 1.54
CA LEU A 75 5.51 8.63 0.13
C LEU A 75 6.42 9.85 -0.14
N LEU A 76 6.16 11.00 0.48
CA LEU A 76 6.86 12.26 0.18
C LEU A 76 8.13 12.49 1.01
N THR A 77 8.33 11.71 2.07
CA THR A 77 9.46 11.88 3.01
C THR A 77 10.48 10.74 2.96
N ARG A 78 10.22 9.71 2.14
CA ARG A 78 11.13 8.61 1.88
C ARG A 78 11.74 8.77 0.50
#